data_AF-A0A1Z9U2H0-F1
#
_entry.id   AF-A0A1Z9U2H0-F1
#
_cell.length_a   1.000
_cell.length_b   1.000
_cell.length_c   1.000
_cell.angle_alpha   90.00
_cell.angle_beta   90.00
_cell.angle_gamma   90.00
#
_symmetry.space_group_name_H-M   'P 1'
#
loop_
_entity.id
_entity.type
_entity.pdbx_description
1 polymer ?
#
loop_
_entity_poly.entity_id
_entity_poly.type
_entity_poly.pdbx_seq_one_letter_code
_entity_poly.pdbx_strand_id
1 'polypeptide(L)'
;MGRYERAAKGSLKEATSLASGIIDSIRYDLRREEVRLEEEMRDRVESVQTTLNEVASIQDAIIAGSLEVKKELEKARKKMIKNGDREWMTTQIIGAAGRLGELRSLHIDAVKTIQGALARPPSAVDIIERLTKDLLKLSGSWESSAREIDESISEVVDSNAPLEMIELSRELNNNGFDLILAGENRDPANIESCRARIRDLSGEDLVD
;
A
#
# COMPACT_ATOMS: atom_id res chain seq x y z
N MET A 1 3.89 45.27 -0.46
CA MET A 1 3.40 43.99 0.09
C MET A 1 3.79 43.90 1.57
N GLY A 2 2.81 43.75 2.45
CA GLY A 2 3.01 43.77 3.91
C GLY A 2 3.92 42.63 4.39
N ARG A 3 4.50 42.75 5.60
CA ARG A 3 5.39 41.72 6.19
C ARG A 3 4.66 40.39 6.35
N TYR A 4 3.46 40.41 6.93
CA TYR A 4 2.62 39.23 7.12
C TYR A 4 2.16 38.60 5.80
N GLU A 5 1.77 39.41 4.82
CA GLU A 5 1.40 38.93 3.48
C GLU A 5 2.57 38.23 2.77
N ARG A 6 3.80 38.73 2.94
CA ARG A 6 5.01 38.09 2.37
C ARG A 6 5.36 36.78 3.07
N ALA A 7 5.25 36.73 4.40
CA ALA A 7 5.46 35.50 5.17
C ALA A 7 4.43 34.43 4.79
N ALA A 8 3.14 34.79 4.75
CA ALA A 8 2.05 33.92 4.33
C ALA A 8 2.26 33.35 2.92
N LYS A 9 2.65 34.19 1.96
CA LYS A 9 2.96 33.71 0.60
C LYS A 9 4.19 32.79 0.55
N GLY A 10 5.17 33.02 1.44
CA GLY A 10 6.34 32.17 1.58
C GLY A 10 5.96 30.76 2.01
N SER A 11 5.31 30.62 3.15
CA SER A 11 4.93 29.31 3.70
C SER A 11 3.88 28.61 2.82
N LEU A 12 2.91 29.32 2.23
CA LEU A 12 1.98 28.70 1.27
C LEU A 12 2.68 28.14 0.02
N LYS A 13 3.73 28.83 -0.44
CA LYS A 13 4.55 28.33 -1.56
C LYS A 13 5.33 27.07 -1.16
N GLU A 14 5.85 27.04 0.06
CA GLU A 14 6.51 25.86 0.63
C GLU A 14 5.56 24.68 0.77
N ALA A 15 4.40 24.87 1.41
CA ALA A 15 3.34 23.88 1.51
C ALA A 15 2.91 23.33 0.13
N THR A 16 2.81 24.20 -0.88
CA THR A 16 2.51 23.78 -2.27
C THR A 16 3.61 22.90 -2.86
N SER A 17 4.88 23.23 -2.58
CA SER A 17 6.03 22.43 -3.01
C SER A 17 6.05 21.07 -2.32
N LEU A 18 5.81 21.03 -1.00
CA LEU A 18 5.73 19.80 -0.21
C LEU A 18 4.58 18.91 -0.70
N ALA A 19 3.40 19.48 -0.95
CA ALA A 19 2.25 18.77 -1.49
C ALA A 19 2.55 18.12 -2.85
N SER A 20 3.22 18.85 -3.74
CA SER A 20 3.64 18.31 -5.04
C SER A 20 4.65 17.18 -4.86
N GLY A 21 5.62 17.35 -3.96
CA GLY A 21 6.64 16.34 -3.65
C GLY A 21 6.06 15.04 -3.11
N ILE A 22 5.10 15.11 -2.19
CA ILE A 22 4.40 13.92 -1.68
C ILE A 22 3.67 13.18 -2.79
N ILE A 23 2.93 13.89 -3.64
CA ILE A 23 2.18 13.27 -4.74
C ILE A 23 3.12 12.49 -5.66
N ASP A 24 4.28 13.05 -5.97
CA ASP A 24 5.26 12.38 -6.81
C ASP A 24 5.93 11.20 -6.10
N SER A 25 6.21 11.31 -4.79
CA SER A 25 6.71 10.19 -3.98
C SER A 25 5.71 9.03 -3.94
N ILE A 26 4.44 9.31 -3.65
CA ILE A 26 3.38 8.30 -3.61
C ILE A 26 3.26 7.61 -4.97
N ARG A 27 3.26 8.37 -6.07
CA ARG A 27 3.21 7.80 -7.42
C ARG A 27 4.39 6.88 -7.70
N TYR A 28 5.60 7.32 -7.34
CA TYR A 28 6.81 6.53 -7.53
C TYR A 28 6.75 5.22 -6.73
N ASP A 29 6.40 5.31 -5.44
CA ASP A 29 6.31 4.18 -4.54
C ASP A 29 5.26 3.16 -5.00
N LEU A 30 4.06 3.64 -5.36
CA LEU A 30 2.99 2.79 -5.89
C LEU A 30 3.41 2.10 -7.19
N ARG A 31 4.06 2.84 -8.10
CA ARG A 31 4.52 2.27 -9.37
C ARG A 31 5.59 1.20 -9.16
N ARG A 32 6.49 1.41 -8.20
CA ARG A 32 7.52 0.44 -7.83
C ARG A 32 6.91 -0.84 -7.27
N GLU A 33 5.94 -0.72 -6.36
CA GLU A 33 5.26 -1.88 -5.79
C GLU A 33 4.37 -2.60 -6.81
N GLU A 34 3.76 -1.88 -7.75
CA GLU A 34 3.02 -2.45 -8.89
C GLU A 34 3.93 -3.32 -9.76
N VAL A 35 5.07 -2.78 -10.21
CA VAL A 35 6.02 -3.53 -11.05
C VAL A 35 6.50 -4.79 -10.33
N ARG A 36 6.84 -4.66 -9.05
CA ARG A 36 7.30 -5.79 -8.23
C ARG A 36 6.22 -6.87 -8.06
N LEU A 37 4.97 -6.47 -7.85
CA LEU A 37 3.83 -7.39 -7.78
C LEU A 37 3.68 -8.17 -9.09
N GLU A 38 3.74 -7.47 -10.23
CA GLU A 38 3.64 -8.08 -11.55
C GLU A 38 4.76 -9.10 -11.80
N GLU A 39 6.01 -8.74 -11.49
CA GLU A 39 7.17 -9.62 -11.64
C GLU A 39 7.02 -10.89 -10.81
N GLU A 40 6.71 -10.76 -9.52
CA GLU A 40 6.62 -11.94 -8.67
C GLU A 40 5.41 -12.83 -8.96
N MET A 41 4.28 -12.23 -9.35
CA MET A 41 3.12 -13.01 -9.77
C MET A 41 3.41 -13.77 -11.08
N ARG A 42 4.13 -13.14 -12.02
CA ARG A 42 4.59 -13.79 -13.24
C ARG A 42 5.54 -14.94 -12.90
N ASP A 43 6.56 -14.70 -12.09
CA ASP A 43 7.54 -15.72 -11.69
C ASP A 43 6.86 -16.93 -11.03
N ARG A 44 5.85 -16.67 -10.19
CA ARG A 44 5.05 -17.72 -9.57
C ARG A 44 4.31 -18.56 -10.62
N VAL A 45 3.65 -17.93 -11.59
CA VAL A 45 2.92 -18.63 -12.64
C VAL A 45 3.88 -19.42 -13.53
N GLU A 46 4.98 -18.81 -13.97
CA GLU A 46 5.98 -19.46 -14.83
C GLU A 46 6.62 -20.67 -14.14
N SER A 47 6.95 -20.55 -12.84
CA SER A 47 7.48 -21.67 -12.07
C SER A 47 6.49 -22.82 -11.98
N VAL A 48 5.21 -22.55 -11.71
CA VAL A 48 4.18 -23.61 -11.62
C VAL A 48 3.91 -24.21 -13.00
N GLN A 49 3.86 -23.39 -14.05
CA GLN A 49 3.65 -23.84 -15.42
C GLN A 49 4.73 -24.80 -15.88
N THR A 50 6.00 -24.50 -15.57
CA THR A 50 7.13 -25.39 -15.88
C THR A 50 6.93 -26.77 -15.24
N THR A 51 6.58 -26.82 -13.96
CA THR A 51 6.32 -28.09 -13.27
C THR A 51 5.09 -28.81 -13.82
N LEU A 52 4.02 -28.10 -14.17
CA LEU A 52 2.83 -28.72 -14.75
C LEU A 52 3.11 -29.33 -16.13
N ASN A 53 3.97 -28.70 -16.94
CA ASN A 53 4.38 -29.25 -18.24
C ASN A 53 5.18 -30.54 -18.07
N GLU A 54 6.11 -30.59 -17.10
CA GLU A 54 6.86 -31.82 -16.79
C GLU A 54 5.92 -32.95 -16.36
N VAL A 55 4.97 -32.65 -15.48
CA VAL A 55 3.96 -33.61 -15.02
C VAL A 55 3.08 -34.10 -16.17
N ALA A 56 2.66 -33.22 -17.07
CA ALA A 56 1.88 -33.60 -18.25
C ALA A 56 2.66 -34.59 -19.13
N SER A 57 3.96 -34.35 -19.35
CA SER A 57 4.83 -35.28 -20.09
C SER A 57 4.94 -36.65 -19.40
N ILE A 58 5.04 -36.68 -18.07
CA ILE A 58 5.04 -37.93 -17.30
C ILE A 58 3.69 -38.67 -17.45
N GLN A 59 2.57 -37.94 -17.43
CA GLN A 59 1.25 -38.53 -17.63
C GLN A 59 1.09 -39.13 -19.04
N ASP A 60 1.58 -38.45 -20.08
CA ASP A 60 1.59 -38.98 -21.44
C ASP A 60 2.43 -40.26 -21.55
N ALA A 61 3.61 -40.30 -20.91
CA ALA A 61 4.44 -41.49 -20.84
C ALA A 61 3.72 -42.65 -20.12
N ILE A 62 3.01 -42.36 -19.03
CA ILE A 62 2.21 -43.36 -18.30
C ILE A 62 1.09 -43.93 -19.18
N ILE A 63 0.39 -43.07 -19.92
CA ILE A 63 -0.68 -43.48 -20.84
C ILE A 63 -0.11 -44.38 -21.95
N ALA A 64 1.00 -43.97 -22.58
CA ALA A 64 1.66 -44.74 -23.61
C ALA A 64 2.12 -46.11 -23.11
N GLY A 65 2.81 -46.16 -21.96
CA GLY A 65 3.27 -47.41 -21.34
C GLY A 65 2.11 -48.32 -20.94
N SER A 66 1.02 -47.77 -20.41
CA SER A 66 -0.19 -48.53 -20.06
C SER A 66 -0.84 -49.18 -21.28
N LEU A 67 -0.92 -48.46 -22.40
CA LEU A 67 -1.47 -48.97 -23.65
C LEU A 67 -0.58 -50.08 -24.25
N GLU A 68 0.73 -49.96 -24.14
CA GLU A 68 1.69 -50.97 -24.60
C GLU A 68 1.57 -52.26 -23.78
N VAL A 69 1.61 -52.17 -22.45
CA VAL A 69 1.44 -53.31 -21.54
C VAL A 69 0.12 -54.04 -21.82
N LYS A 70 -0.97 -53.29 -22.03
CA LYS A 70 -2.28 -53.86 -22.38
C LYS A 70 -2.25 -54.59 -23.73
N LYS A 71 -1.62 -54.02 -24.76
CA LYS A 71 -1.48 -54.65 -26.08
C LYS A 71 -0.69 -55.95 -26.01
N GLU A 72 0.39 -55.97 -25.23
CA GLU A 72 1.21 -57.17 -25.05
C GLU A 72 0.46 -58.28 -24.30
N LEU A 73 -0.25 -57.94 -23.23
CA LEU A 73 -1.12 -58.89 -22.52
C LEU A 73 -2.20 -59.48 -23.42
N GLU A 74 -2.83 -58.67 -24.28
CA GLU A 74 -3.84 -59.16 -25.23
C GLU A 74 -3.23 -60.08 -26.31
N LYS A 75 -2.04 -59.74 -26.82
CA LYS A 75 -1.29 -60.66 -27.70
C LYS A 75 -0.99 -61.97 -26.99
N ALA A 76 -0.65 -61.90 -25.70
CA ALA A 76 -0.33 -63.08 -24.91
C ALA A 76 -1.53 -63.98 -24.66
N ARG A 77 -2.64 -63.37 -24.25
CA ARG A 77 -3.91 -64.05 -24.09
C ARG A 77 -4.33 -64.80 -25.36
N LYS A 78 -4.21 -64.17 -26.53
CA LYS A 78 -4.54 -64.80 -27.82
C LYS A 78 -3.68 -66.03 -28.12
N LYS A 79 -2.37 -65.99 -27.84
CA LYS A 79 -1.47 -67.14 -28.04
C LYS A 79 -1.78 -68.26 -27.04
N MET A 80 -2.08 -67.94 -25.78
CA MET A 80 -2.46 -68.93 -24.77
C MET A 80 -3.75 -69.68 -25.16
N ILE A 81 -4.76 -68.97 -25.66
CA ILE A 81 -6.01 -69.59 -26.14
C ILE A 81 -5.75 -70.53 -27.32
N LYS A 82 -4.87 -70.16 -28.25
CA LYS A 82 -4.58 -70.96 -29.45
C LYS A 82 -3.70 -72.18 -29.18
N ASN A 83 -2.67 -72.01 -28.35
CA ASN A 83 -1.58 -72.99 -28.23
C ASN A 83 -1.53 -73.68 -26.85
N GLY A 84 -2.36 -73.27 -25.90
CA GLY A 84 -2.43 -73.85 -24.55
C GLY A 84 -1.24 -73.51 -23.63
N ASP A 85 -0.34 -72.62 -24.05
CA ASP A 85 0.90 -72.31 -23.34
C ASP A 85 0.65 -71.42 -22.09
N ARG A 86 0.40 -72.09 -20.97
CA ARG A 86 0.12 -71.46 -19.66
C ARG A 86 1.35 -70.87 -19.00
N GLU A 87 2.52 -71.48 -19.18
CA GLU A 87 3.76 -71.04 -18.55
C GLU A 87 4.23 -69.71 -19.15
N TRP A 88 4.15 -69.58 -20.48
CA TRP A 88 4.43 -68.33 -21.14
C TRP A 88 3.43 -67.23 -20.76
N MET A 89 2.13 -67.54 -20.68
CA MET A 89 1.12 -66.56 -20.23
C MET A 89 1.40 -66.08 -18.79
N THR A 90 1.80 -66.98 -17.90
CA THR A 90 2.16 -66.65 -16.52
C THR A 90 3.33 -65.66 -16.48
N THR A 91 4.37 -65.91 -17.28
CA THR A 91 5.52 -65.00 -17.42
C THR A 91 5.09 -63.61 -17.91
N GLN A 92 4.18 -63.54 -18.88
CA GLN A 92 3.67 -62.27 -19.41
C GLN A 92 2.84 -61.50 -18.38
N ILE A 93 2.02 -62.19 -17.57
CA ILE A 93 1.24 -61.57 -16.48
C ILE A 93 2.17 -60.96 -15.44
N ILE A 94 3.19 -61.70 -15.00
CA ILE A 94 4.17 -61.21 -14.00
C ILE A 94 4.89 -59.98 -14.55
N GLY A 95 5.37 -60.02 -15.79
CA GLY A 95 6.04 -58.88 -16.42
C GLY A 95 5.14 -57.66 -16.61
N ALA A 96 3.86 -57.85 -16.92
CA ALA A 96 2.89 -56.77 -17.01
C ALA A 96 2.57 -56.16 -15.64
N ALA A 97 2.46 -56.99 -14.60
CA ALA A 97 2.27 -56.52 -13.23
C ALA A 97 3.46 -55.70 -12.73
N GLY A 98 4.70 -56.12 -13.04
CA GLY A 98 5.92 -55.36 -12.75
C GLY A 98 5.91 -53.97 -13.39
N ARG A 99 5.65 -53.90 -14.70
CA ARG A 99 5.55 -52.61 -15.42
C ARG A 99 4.40 -51.74 -14.92
N LEU A 100 3.26 -52.31 -14.57
CA LEU A 100 2.18 -51.55 -13.93
C LEU A 100 2.63 -50.95 -12.58
N GLY A 101 3.46 -51.68 -11.82
CA GLY A 101 4.10 -51.17 -10.61
C GLY A 101 4.97 -49.95 -10.88
N GLU A 102 5.83 -50.00 -11.90
CA GLU A 102 6.69 -48.88 -12.31
C GLU A 102 5.88 -47.65 -12.74
N LEU A 103 4.84 -47.84 -13.55
CA LEU A 103 3.94 -46.76 -13.98
C LEU A 103 3.20 -46.12 -12.80
N ARG A 104 2.83 -46.90 -11.78
CA ARG A 104 2.23 -46.38 -10.53
C ARG A 104 3.23 -45.56 -9.72
N SER A 105 4.49 -46.00 -9.64
CA SER A 105 5.54 -45.23 -8.95
C SER A 105 5.76 -43.88 -9.64
N LEU A 106 5.86 -43.86 -10.98
CA LEU A 106 5.94 -42.61 -11.74
C LEU A 106 4.76 -41.69 -11.48
N HIS A 107 3.54 -42.23 -11.41
CA HIS A 107 2.35 -41.45 -11.07
C HIS A 107 2.43 -40.82 -9.67
N ILE A 108 2.85 -41.61 -8.67
CA ILE A 108 3.00 -41.13 -7.29
C ILE A 108 4.03 -39.99 -7.23
N ASP A 109 5.15 -40.12 -7.93
CA ASP A 109 6.18 -39.10 -7.96
C ASP A 109 5.70 -37.83 -8.68
N ALA A 110 4.96 -37.96 -9.77
CA ALA A 110 4.32 -36.82 -10.44
C ALA A 110 3.35 -36.07 -9.49
N VAL A 111 2.55 -36.80 -8.70
CA VAL A 111 1.65 -36.19 -7.70
C VAL A 111 2.44 -35.41 -6.64
N LYS A 112 3.53 -35.99 -6.12
CA LYS A 112 4.40 -35.29 -5.14
C LYS A 112 5.00 -34.02 -5.74
N THR A 113 5.43 -34.07 -7.00
CA THR A 113 5.99 -32.92 -7.72
C THR A 113 4.97 -31.78 -7.84
N ILE A 114 3.72 -32.06 -8.22
CA ILE A 114 2.64 -31.05 -8.27
C ILE A 114 2.41 -30.46 -6.87
N GLN A 115 2.26 -31.31 -5.86
CA GLN A 115 2.01 -30.86 -4.50
C GLN A 115 3.14 -29.97 -3.97
N GLY A 116 4.39 -30.35 -4.25
CA GLY A 116 5.58 -29.56 -3.91
C GLY A 116 5.58 -28.19 -4.59
N ALA A 117 5.25 -28.12 -5.87
CA ALA A 117 5.17 -26.84 -6.59
C ALA A 117 4.05 -25.93 -6.08
N LEU A 118 2.88 -26.49 -5.75
CA LEU A 118 1.76 -25.72 -5.20
C LEU A 118 2.06 -25.18 -3.79
N ALA A 119 2.72 -25.99 -2.95
CA ALA A 119 3.06 -25.65 -1.57
C ALA A 119 4.30 -24.74 -1.44
N ARG A 120 5.07 -24.55 -2.52
CA ARG A 120 6.31 -23.75 -2.49
C ARG A 120 5.99 -22.26 -2.23
N PRO A 121 6.61 -21.62 -1.22
CA PRO A 121 6.51 -20.18 -1.03
C PRO A 121 7.37 -19.39 -2.06
N PRO A 122 7.02 -18.12 -2.35
CA PRO A 122 5.81 -17.44 -1.90
C PRO A 122 4.57 -17.90 -2.68
N SER A 123 3.49 -18.17 -1.98
CA SER A 123 2.15 -18.33 -2.54
C SER A 123 1.65 -17.01 -3.12
N ALA A 124 0.67 -17.06 -4.03
CA ALA A 124 0.02 -15.84 -4.52
C ALA A 124 -0.57 -15.01 -3.36
N VAL A 125 -1.05 -15.69 -2.31
CA VAL A 125 -1.51 -15.04 -1.08
C VAL A 125 -0.35 -14.36 -0.35
N ASP A 126 0.80 -15.03 -0.23
CA ASP A 126 2.00 -14.49 0.43
C ASP A 126 2.52 -13.23 -0.28
N ILE A 127 2.46 -13.22 -1.63
CA ILE A 127 2.85 -12.06 -2.46
C ILE A 127 1.93 -10.87 -2.13
N ILE A 128 0.61 -11.07 -2.11
CA ILE A 128 -0.36 -10.02 -1.78
C ILE A 128 -0.23 -9.56 -0.32
N GLU A 129 -0.01 -10.48 0.61
CA GLU A 129 0.20 -10.15 2.02
C GLU A 129 1.44 -9.27 2.18
N ARG A 130 2.53 -9.58 1.47
CA ARG A 130 3.73 -8.75 1.50
C ARG A 130 3.49 -7.38 0.90
N LEU A 131 2.83 -7.28 -0.26
CA LEU A 131 2.44 -5.99 -0.85
C LEU A 131 1.66 -5.13 0.15
N THR A 132 0.69 -5.73 0.84
CA THR A 132 -0.12 -5.03 1.84
C THR A 132 0.75 -4.51 2.98
N LYS A 133 1.70 -5.32 3.48
CA LYS A 133 2.65 -4.90 4.53
C LYS A 133 3.56 -3.77 4.04
N ASP A 134 4.01 -3.81 2.80
CA ASP A 134 4.91 -2.81 2.25
C ASP A 134 4.17 -1.48 2.00
N LEU A 135 2.93 -1.52 1.47
CA LEU A 135 2.05 -0.34 1.38
C LEU A 135 1.77 0.30 2.75
N LEU A 136 1.54 -0.50 3.79
CA LEU A 136 1.33 -0.01 5.15
C LEU A 136 2.58 0.68 5.73
N LYS A 137 3.78 0.20 5.40
CA LYS A 137 5.03 0.89 5.79
C LYS A 137 5.17 2.22 5.05
N LEU A 138 4.93 2.21 3.73
CA LEU A 138 5.00 3.40 2.90
C LEU A 138 4.01 4.47 3.36
N SER A 139 2.79 4.08 3.76
CA SER A 139 1.81 5.03 4.28
C SER A 139 2.29 5.77 5.52
N GLY A 140 3.13 5.16 6.36
CA GLY A 140 3.74 5.85 7.50
C GLY A 140 4.67 6.98 7.08
N SER A 141 5.45 6.78 6.02
CA SER A 141 6.30 7.83 5.43
C SER A 141 5.47 8.94 4.80
N TRP A 142 4.42 8.59 4.05
CA TRP A 142 3.53 9.55 3.41
C TRP A 142 2.77 10.40 4.44
N GLU A 143 2.34 9.79 5.54
CA GLU A 143 1.69 10.50 6.65
C GLU A 143 2.65 11.49 7.31
N SER A 144 3.90 11.10 7.53
CA SER A 144 4.92 12.01 8.08
C SER A 144 5.08 13.25 7.22
N SER A 145 5.23 13.08 5.90
CA SER A 145 5.33 14.21 4.99
C SER A 145 4.04 15.03 4.94
N ALA A 146 2.86 14.42 5.06
CA ALA A 146 1.60 15.14 5.08
C ALA A 146 1.50 16.07 6.30
N ARG A 147 2.03 15.65 7.46
CA ARG A 147 2.11 16.51 8.65
C ARG A 147 3.00 17.72 8.43
N GLU A 148 4.12 17.59 7.71
CA GLU A 148 4.98 18.73 7.37
C GLU A 148 4.23 19.80 6.54
N ILE A 149 3.29 19.38 5.69
CA ILE A 149 2.42 20.32 4.95
C ILE A 149 1.52 21.07 5.93
N ASP A 150 0.85 20.35 6.84
CA ASP A 150 -0.05 20.96 7.82
C ASP A 150 0.70 21.91 8.76
N GLU A 151 1.93 21.57 9.16
CA GLU A 151 2.81 22.44 9.94
C GLU A 151 3.16 23.73 9.18
N SER A 152 3.56 23.62 7.91
CA SER A 152 3.87 24.79 7.06
C SER A 152 2.66 25.70 6.85
N ILE A 153 1.44 25.13 6.76
CA ILE A 153 0.20 25.91 6.70
C ILE A 153 -0.08 26.58 8.05
N SER A 154 0.10 25.86 9.17
CA SER A 154 -0.15 26.38 10.51
C SER A 154 0.73 27.59 10.84
N GLU A 155 1.97 27.64 10.34
CA GLU A 155 2.86 28.80 10.51
C GLU A 155 2.31 30.10 9.91
N VAL A 156 1.39 30.01 8.95
CA VAL A 156 0.74 31.18 8.33
C VAL A 156 -0.35 31.77 9.23
N VAL A 157 -0.94 30.96 10.09
CA VAL A 157 -2.12 31.29 10.88
C VAL A 157 -1.68 31.83 12.25
N ASP A 158 -1.01 32.99 12.28
CA ASP A 158 -0.86 33.75 13.51
C ASP A 158 -2.19 34.48 13.79
N SER A 159 -2.95 33.98 14.76
CA SER A 159 -4.24 34.55 15.16
C SER A 159 -4.11 35.69 16.17
N ASN A 160 -2.89 36.03 16.60
CA ASN A 160 -2.68 37.07 17.58
C ASN A 160 -2.92 38.47 16.99
N ALA A 161 -3.42 39.36 17.83
CA ALA A 161 -3.49 40.78 17.53
C ALA A 161 -2.08 41.34 17.18
N PRO A 162 -1.92 42.11 16.09
CA PRO A 162 -0.66 42.76 15.79
C PRO A 162 -0.18 43.63 16.94
N LEU A 163 1.12 43.59 17.26
CA LEU A 163 1.70 44.37 18.36
C LEU A 163 1.39 45.87 18.21
N GLU A 164 1.46 46.41 17.00
CA GLU A 164 1.17 47.81 16.70
C GLU A 164 -0.28 48.19 17.05
N MET A 165 -1.23 47.24 16.93
CA MET A 165 -2.62 47.45 17.32
C MET A 165 -2.77 47.45 18.86
N ILE A 166 -2.04 46.57 19.55
CA ILE A 166 -2.00 46.52 21.02
C ILE A 166 -1.38 47.81 21.57
N GLU A 167 -0.28 48.27 20.98
CA GLU A 167 0.39 49.52 21.35
C GLU A 167 -0.52 50.72 21.12
N LEU A 168 -1.18 50.82 19.96
CA LEU A 168 -2.14 51.89 19.67
C LEU A 168 -3.31 51.91 20.66
N SER A 169 -3.87 50.74 20.99
CA SER A 169 -4.92 50.63 22.01
C SER A 169 -4.43 51.17 23.36
N ARG A 170 -3.22 50.77 23.76
CA ARG A 170 -2.60 51.24 25.01
C ARG A 170 -2.39 52.75 25.00
N GLU A 171 -1.92 53.32 23.89
CA GLU A 171 -1.71 54.75 23.75
C GLU A 171 -3.02 55.53 23.86
N LEU A 172 -4.06 55.11 23.13
CA LEU A 172 -5.37 55.77 23.14
C LEU A 172 -6.00 55.79 24.54
N ASN A 173 -5.85 54.71 25.30
CA ASN A 173 -6.49 54.55 26.60
C ASN A 173 -5.67 55.13 27.78
N ASN A 174 -4.33 55.19 27.67
CA ASN A 174 -3.47 55.52 28.82
C ASN A 174 -2.68 56.84 28.72
N ASN A 175 -2.72 57.56 27.59
CA ASN A 175 -1.90 58.77 27.40
C ASN A 175 -2.68 60.10 27.53
N GLY A 176 -3.82 60.11 28.22
CA GLY A 176 -4.55 61.35 28.53
C GLY A 176 -5.37 61.92 27.38
N PHE A 177 -5.68 61.12 26.36
CA PHE A 177 -6.57 61.54 25.25
C PHE A 177 -8.00 61.82 25.71
N ASP A 178 -8.44 61.21 26.81
CA ASP A 178 -9.69 61.53 27.52
C ASP A 178 -9.73 62.99 28.01
N LEU A 179 -8.60 63.50 28.53
CA LEU A 179 -8.46 64.90 28.96
C LEU A 179 -8.46 65.88 27.78
N ILE A 180 -7.87 65.48 26.66
CA ILE A 180 -7.88 66.27 25.42
C ILE A 180 -9.32 66.34 24.88
N LEU A 181 -10.02 65.21 24.86
CA LEU A 181 -11.39 65.12 24.39
C LEU A 181 -12.38 65.92 25.27
N ALA A 182 -12.13 66.00 26.58
CA ALA A 182 -12.91 66.81 27.51
C ALA A 182 -12.76 68.33 27.31
N GLY A 183 -11.67 68.79 26.68
CA GLY A 183 -11.44 70.19 26.31
C GLY A 183 -11.39 71.14 27.51
N GLU A 184 -12.19 72.20 27.48
CA GLU A 184 -12.34 73.18 28.57
C GLU A 184 -13.25 72.67 29.70
N ASN A 185 -14.14 71.70 29.42
CA ASN A 185 -15.05 71.12 30.41
C ASN A 185 -14.41 69.88 31.06
N ARG A 186 -13.56 70.12 32.06
CA ARG A 186 -12.77 69.07 32.74
C ARG A 186 -13.42 68.53 34.01
N ASP A 187 -14.74 68.58 34.09
CA ASP A 187 -15.45 67.98 35.20
C ASP A 187 -15.19 66.46 35.23
N PRO A 188 -15.00 65.85 36.43
CA PRO A 188 -14.67 64.43 36.55
C PRO A 188 -15.67 63.51 35.82
N ALA A 189 -16.95 63.86 35.81
CA ALA A 189 -17.99 63.12 35.10
C ALA A 189 -17.84 63.19 33.57
N ASN A 190 -17.42 64.34 33.03
CA ASN A 190 -17.20 64.50 31.60
C ASN A 190 -15.94 63.75 31.13
N ILE A 191 -14.86 63.80 31.92
CA ILE A 191 -13.63 63.05 31.64
C ILE A 191 -13.91 61.54 31.62
N GLU A 192 -14.67 61.01 32.59
CA GLU A 192 -15.00 59.58 32.62
C GLU A 192 -15.91 59.18 31.45
N SER A 193 -16.86 60.03 31.06
CA SER A 193 -17.69 59.83 29.85
C SER A 193 -16.84 59.78 28.58
N CYS A 194 -15.87 60.69 28.44
CA CYS A 194 -14.91 60.70 27.35
C CYS A 194 -14.04 59.44 27.33
N ARG A 195 -13.55 58.98 28.49
CA ARG A 195 -12.76 57.75 28.62
C ARG A 195 -13.57 56.50 28.29
N ALA A 196 -14.80 56.40 28.78
CA ALA A 196 -15.71 55.30 28.48
C ALA A 196 -16.01 55.24 26.97
N ARG A 197 -16.19 56.40 26.34
CA ARG A 197 -16.39 56.50 24.89
C ARG A 197 -15.16 56.04 24.09
N ILE A 198 -13.94 56.33 24.54
CA ILE A 198 -12.71 55.83 23.88
C ILE A 198 -12.65 54.30 23.98
N ARG A 199 -12.91 53.73 25.16
CA ARG A 199 -12.93 52.27 25.38
C ARG A 199 -13.94 51.56 24.49
N ASP A 200 -15.19 52.03 24.49
CA ASP A 200 -16.29 51.50 23.66
C ASP A 200 -15.94 51.52 22.16
N LEU A 201 -15.44 52.66 21.66
CA LEU A 201 -15.08 52.80 20.24
C LEU A 201 -13.82 52.01 19.84
N SER A 202 -12.89 51.83 20.77
CA SER A 202 -11.66 51.05 20.53
C SER A 202 -11.88 49.53 20.58
N GLY A 203 -13.06 49.09 21.04
CA GLY A 203 -13.40 47.67 21.15
C GLY A 203 -12.62 46.95 22.25
N GLU A 204 -12.08 47.67 23.24
CA GLU A 204 -11.35 47.08 24.37
C GLU A 204 -12.28 46.18 25.21
N ASP A 205 -13.58 46.47 25.24
CA ASP A 205 -14.62 45.68 25.90
C ASP A 205 -15.13 44.48 25.06
N LEU A 206 -14.60 44.26 23.85
CA LEU A 206 -14.97 43.12 22.98
C LEU A 206 -14.07 41.89 23.18
N VAL A 207 -12.99 42.02 23.97
CA VAL A 207 -12.01 40.97 24.21
C VAL A 207 -12.28 40.34 25.58
N ASP A 208 -13.24 39.42 25.64
CA ASP A 208 -13.40 38.43 26.73
C ASP A 208 -12.72 37.10 26.35
#